data_AF-A0A150U7N6-F1
#
_entry.id   AF-A0A150U7N6-F1
#
_cell.length_a   1.000
_cell.length_b   1.000
_cell.length_c   1.000
_cell.angle_alpha   90.00
_cell.angle_beta   90.00
_cell.angle_gamma   90.00
#
_symmetry.space_group_name_H-M   'P 1'
#
loop_
_entity.id
_entity.type
_entity.pdbx_description
1 polymer ?
#
loop_
_entity_poly.entity_id
_entity_poly.type
_entity_poly.pdbx_seq_one_letter_code
_entity_poly.pdbx_strand_id
1 'polypeptide(L)'
;HSGPQERIDLDFLYPSLEPPGAPKHVTVDTVETAVQSIDRIFLSIAAHHDALAPEQRTATIYPRYLDQAAAVPVDGLTMRMFRTDTPYGSEDFYSAASPALTARCTRDAATPGMCLSERRVGGADLTFRFPRSWLSQWRDVAEAMEKLTAQLRGPKG
;
A
#
# COMPACT_ATOMS: atom_id res chain seq x y z
N HIS A 1 -6.79 -29.31 13.97
CA HIS A 1 -5.90 -28.14 13.99
C HIS A 1 -6.06 -27.39 12.69
N SER A 2 -6.23 -26.07 12.71
CA SER A 2 -6.19 -25.25 11.50
C SER A 2 -4.81 -25.41 10.86
N GLY A 3 -4.77 -25.67 9.54
CA GLY A 3 -3.52 -25.77 8.79
C GLY A 3 -2.71 -24.46 8.82
N PRO A 4 -1.46 -24.48 8.32
CA PRO A 4 -0.64 -23.27 8.23
C PRO A 4 -1.38 -22.18 7.43
N GLN A 5 -1.40 -20.98 7.98
CA GLN A 5 -2.03 -19.83 7.35
C GLN A 5 -0.98 -19.11 6.49
N GLU A 6 -1.08 -19.28 5.17
CA GLU A 6 -0.13 -18.70 4.21
C GLU A 6 -0.14 -17.16 4.20
N ARG A 7 -1.26 -16.55 4.60
CA ARG A 7 -1.47 -15.10 4.54
C ARG A 7 -2.46 -14.63 5.59
N ILE A 8 -2.15 -13.52 6.25
CA ILE A 8 -3.03 -12.83 7.19
C ILE A 8 -3.41 -11.48 6.57
N ASP A 9 -4.70 -11.24 6.40
CA ASP A 9 -5.24 -9.95 5.98
C ASP A 9 -5.84 -9.24 7.19
N LEU A 10 -5.46 -7.99 7.39
CA LEU A 10 -5.93 -7.09 8.44
C LEU A 10 -6.39 -5.78 7.80
N ASP A 11 -7.26 -5.07 8.47
CA ASP A 11 -7.62 -3.71 8.10
C ASP A 11 -7.75 -2.82 9.34
N PHE A 12 -7.36 -1.56 9.18
CA PHE A 12 -7.27 -0.58 10.25
C PHE A 12 -7.94 0.71 9.81
N LEU A 13 -8.84 1.25 10.63
CA LEU A 13 -9.43 2.56 10.40
C LEU A 13 -8.33 3.62 10.33
N TYR A 14 -8.49 4.60 9.46
CA TYR A 14 -7.54 5.70 9.32
C TYR A 14 -8.24 7.02 9.65
N PRO A 15 -7.63 7.91 10.46
CA PRO A 15 -6.25 7.89 10.94
C PRO A 15 -6.01 7.19 12.29
N SER A 16 -7.02 6.60 12.94
CA SER A 16 -6.88 6.06 14.31
C SER A 16 -5.99 4.82 14.42
N LEU A 17 -5.88 4.04 13.34
CA LEU A 17 -5.21 2.74 13.27
C LEU A 17 -5.81 1.68 14.20
N GLU A 18 -7.07 1.87 14.59
CA GLU A 18 -7.82 0.89 15.37
C GLU A 18 -8.41 -0.17 14.43
N PRO A 19 -8.55 -1.43 14.90
CA PRO A 19 -9.34 -2.43 14.19
C PRO A 19 -10.76 -1.91 13.95
N PRO A 20 -11.38 -2.17 12.79
CA PRO A 20 -12.77 -1.81 12.57
C PRO A 20 -13.68 -2.51 13.58
N GLY A 21 -14.80 -1.87 13.92
CA GLY A 21 -15.88 -2.53 14.66
C GLY A 21 -16.46 -3.71 13.89
N ALA A 22 -17.33 -4.49 14.54
CA ALA A 22 -17.97 -5.64 13.93
C ALA A 22 -18.65 -5.27 12.59
N PRO A 23 -18.48 -6.09 11.53
CA PRO A 23 -19.06 -5.79 10.22
C PRO A 23 -20.57 -5.63 10.35
N LYS A 24 -21.08 -4.48 9.86
CA LYS A 24 -22.52 -4.27 9.76
C LYS A 24 -23.08 -5.14 8.64
N HIS A 25 -24.20 -5.79 8.89
CA HIS A 25 -24.89 -6.54 7.86
C HIS A 25 -25.47 -5.57 6.83
N VAL A 26 -25.05 -5.68 5.57
CA VAL A 26 -25.57 -4.87 4.45
C VAL A 26 -26.45 -5.78 3.60
N THR A 27 -27.70 -5.39 3.41
CA THR A 27 -28.62 -6.02 2.45
C THR A 27 -28.64 -5.23 1.15
N VAL A 28 -29.12 -5.85 0.05
CA VAL A 28 -29.25 -5.21 -1.26
C VAL A 28 -30.05 -3.89 -1.18
N ASP A 29 -31.06 -3.84 -0.32
CA ASP A 29 -31.90 -2.64 -0.10
C ASP A 29 -31.17 -1.50 0.65
N THR A 30 -30.06 -1.81 1.32
CA THR A 30 -29.25 -0.86 2.09
C THR A 30 -27.96 -0.44 1.37
N VAL A 31 -27.72 -0.95 0.16
CA VAL A 31 -26.58 -0.53 -0.67
C VAL A 31 -26.87 0.86 -1.21
N GLU A 32 -26.20 1.87 -0.67
CA GLU A 32 -26.16 3.20 -1.30
C GLU A 32 -25.43 3.10 -2.65
N THR A 33 -26.02 3.67 -3.69
CA THR A 33 -25.48 3.67 -5.06
C THR A 33 -24.19 4.50 -5.20
N ALA A 34 -23.79 5.23 -4.15
CA ALA A 34 -22.57 6.02 -4.14
C ALA A 34 -21.35 5.15 -3.83
N VAL A 35 -20.24 5.38 -4.53
CA VAL A 35 -18.95 4.76 -4.22
C VAL A 35 -18.54 5.20 -2.81
N GLN A 36 -18.58 4.26 -1.86
CA GLN A 36 -18.20 4.55 -0.48
C GLN A 36 -16.71 4.92 -0.42
N SER A 37 -16.40 6.01 0.29
CA SER A 37 -15.02 6.40 0.54
C SER A 37 -14.32 5.34 1.38
N ILE A 38 -13.20 4.83 0.91
CA ILE A 38 -12.36 3.90 1.66
C ILE A 38 -11.69 4.67 2.80
N ASP A 39 -11.96 4.26 4.03
CA ASP A 39 -11.56 4.92 5.29
C ASP A 39 -10.49 4.12 6.06
N ARG A 40 -9.83 3.16 5.41
CA ARG A 40 -8.95 2.19 6.07
C ARG A 40 -7.68 1.89 5.29
N ILE A 41 -6.64 1.50 6.03
CA ILE A 41 -5.46 0.85 5.50
C ILE A 41 -5.69 -0.66 5.57
N PHE A 42 -5.54 -1.35 4.44
CA PHE A 42 -5.49 -2.80 4.42
C PHE A 42 -4.05 -3.26 4.50
N LEU A 43 -3.78 -4.26 5.34
CA LEU A 43 -2.47 -4.86 5.51
C LEU A 43 -2.55 -6.37 5.25
N SER A 44 -1.78 -6.85 4.29
CA SER A 44 -1.54 -8.28 4.08
C SER A 44 -0.14 -8.64 4.58
N ILE A 45 -0.03 -9.73 5.34
CA ILE A 45 1.21 -10.30 5.86
C ILE A 45 1.34 -11.71 5.29
N ALA A 46 2.46 -11.99 4.61
CA ALA A 46 2.75 -13.31 4.06
C ALA A 46 4.23 -13.68 4.28
N ALA A 47 4.52 -14.97 4.42
CA ALA A 47 5.91 -15.44 4.39
C ALA A 47 6.52 -15.16 3.00
N HIS A 48 7.79 -14.76 2.96
CA HIS A 48 8.40 -14.36 1.69
C HIS A 48 8.73 -15.53 0.75
N HIS A 49 8.85 -16.77 1.27
CA HIS A 49 9.11 -17.98 0.48
C HIS A 49 10.21 -17.82 -0.58
N ASP A 50 11.36 -17.30 -0.17
CA ASP A 50 12.52 -16.94 -1.02
C ASP A 50 12.25 -16.00 -2.22
N ALA A 51 11.09 -15.33 -2.25
CA ALA A 51 10.80 -14.31 -3.23
C ALA A 51 11.74 -13.09 -3.08
N LEU A 52 12.05 -12.47 -4.22
CA LEU A 52 12.83 -11.23 -4.27
C LEU A 52 12.21 -10.16 -3.36
N ALA A 53 13.02 -9.50 -2.55
CA ALA A 53 12.53 -8.49 -1.61
C ALA A 53 11.86 -7.31 -2.34
N PRO A 54 10.78 -6.72 -1.78
CA PRO A 54 10.15 -5.54 -2.37
C PRO A 54 11.13 -4.37 -2.64
N GLU A 55 12.10 -4.17 -1.75
CA GLU A 55 13.14 -3.14 -1.89
C GLU A 55 14.09 -3.47 -3.03
N GLN A 56 14.48 -4.75 -3.18
CA GLN A 56 15.31 -5.21 -4.30
C GLN A 56 14.58 -5.08 -5.64
N ARG A 57 13.27 -5.41 -5.68
CA ARG A 57 12.43 -5.21 -6.87
C ARG A 57 12.37 -3.74 -7.26
N THR A 58 12.22 -2.86 -6.26
CA THR A 58 12.22 -1.40 -6.46
C THR A 58 13.55 -0.90 -7.01
N ALA A 59 14.67 -1.40 -6.49
CA ALA A 59 16.00 -0.95 -6.91
C ALA A 59 16.42 -1.51 -8.28
N THR A 60 15.97 -2.71 -8.66
CA THR A 60 16.53 -3.44 -9.81
C THR A 60 15.55 -3.65 -10.96
N ILE A 61 14.25 -3.82 -10.68
CA ILE A 61 13.24 -4.17 -11.69
C ILE A 61 12.49 -2.93 -12.15
N TYR A 62 11.87 -2.17 -11.24
CA TYR A 62 11.03 -1.03 -11.61
C TYR A 62 11.74 0.03 -12.47
N PRO A 63 13.03 0.37 -12.27
CA PRO A 63 13.70 1.38 -13.09
C PRO A 63 13.70 1.06 -14.59
N ARG A 64 13.62 -0.23 -14.95
CA ARG A 64 13.55 -0.68 -16.35
C ARG A 64 12.21 -0.38 -17.01
N TYR A 65 11.14 -0.17 -16.24
CA TYR A 65 9.78 0.07 -16.72
C TYR A 65 9.33 1.51 -16.56
N LEU A 66 10.06 2.33 -15.80
CA LEU A 66 9.73 3.74 -15.62
C LEU A 66 10.01 4.54 -16.89
N ASP A 67 9.23 5.60 -17.06
CA ASP A 67 9.52 6.66 -18.01
C ASP A 67 10.85 7.34 -17.62
N GLN A 68 11.60 7.78 -18.63
CA GLN A 68 12.86 8.51 -18.47
C GLN A 68 12.66 10.00 -18.17
N ALA A 69 11.42 10.52 -18.30
CA ALA A 69 11.11 11.89 -17.94
C ALA A 69 11.59 12.23 -16.52
N ALA A 70 12.27 13.38 -16.40
CA ALA A 70 12.74 13.88 -15.11
C ALA A 70 11.55 14.18 -14.20
N ALA A 71 11.51 13.53 -13.04
CA ALA A 71 10.51 13.81 -12.01
C ALA A 71 10.99 14.92 -11.09
N VAL A 72 10.14 15.93 -10.89
CA VAL A 72 10.36 16.96 -9.87
C VAL A 72 9.59 16.52 -8.61
N PRO A 73 10.25 16.39 -7.45
CA PRO A 73 9.56 16.10 -6.20
C PRO A 73 8.59 17.23 -5.86
N VAL A 74 7.34 16.89 -5.57
CA VAL A 74 6.35 17.82 -5.04
C VAL A 74 6.21 17.53 -3.56
N ASP A 75 6.53 18.51 -2.72
CA ASP A 75 6.51 18.36 -1.26
C ASP A 75 7.25 17.08 -0.78
N GLY A 76 8.45 16.86 -1.33
CA GLY A 76 9.31 15.71 -0.99
C GLY A 76 8.89 14.36 -1.59
N LEU A 77 7.73 14.29 -2.24
CA LEU A 77 7.25 13.08 -2.92
C LEU A 77 7.58 13.13 -4.42
N THR A 78 8.35 12.16 -4.89
CA THR A 78 8.68 12.02 -6.31
C THR A 78 7.67 11.10 -6.97
N MET A 79 7.09 11.53 -8.10
CA MET A 79 6.21 10.69 -8.94
C MET A 79 6.89 10.39 -10.27
N ARG A 80 6.87 9.13 -10.68
CA ARG A 80 7.32 8.67 -12.00
C ARG A 80 6.25 7.78 -12.61
N MET A 81 5.96 7.99 -13.89
CA MET A 81 5.06 7.11 -14.62
C MET A 81 5.77 5.81 -15.00
N PHE A 82 5.06 4.68 -14.94
CA PHE A 82 5.46 3.50 -15.70
C PHE A 82 5.09 3.68 -17.17
N ARG A 83 5.95 3.18 -18.08
CA ARG A 83 5.64 3.19 -19.50
C ARG A 83 4.43 2.32 -19.80
N THR A 84 3.60 2.77 -20.72
CA THR A 84 2.29 2.18 -21.03
C THR A 84 2.38 0.77 -21.64
N ASP A 85 3.51 0.43 -22.25
CA ASP A 85 3.81 -0.87 -22.88
C ASP A 85 4.36 -1.91 -21.89
N THR A 86 4.27 -1.65 -20.59
CA THR A 86 4.81 -2.51 -19.54
C THR A 86 3.70 -3.13 -18.69
N PRO A 87 3.98 -4.20 -17.93
CA PRO A 87 3.01 -4.78 -17.01
C PRO A 87 2.46 -3.81 -15.95
N TYR A 88 3.13 -2.68 -15.74
CA TYR A 88 2.76 -1.63 -14.77
C TYR A 88 2.16 -0.38 -15.44
N GLY A 89 1.87 -0.43 -16.75
CA GLY A 89 1.54 0.76 -17.55
C GLY A 89 0.29 1.54 -17.12
N SER A 90 -0.57 0.96 -16.26
CA SER A 90 -1.74 1.61 -15.66
C SER A 90 -1.48 2.26 -14.29
N GLU A 91 -0.24 2.21 -13.81
CA GLU A 91 0.17 2.67 -12.48
C GLU A 91 1.21 3.79 -12.56
N ASP A 92 1.32 4.53 -11.46
CA ASP A 92 2.41 5.48 -11.20
C ASP A 92 3.22 5.02 -9.99
N PHE A 93 4.52 5.30 -10.03
CA PHE A 93 5.46 4.99 -8.96
C PHE A 93 5.75 6.24 -8.14
N TYR A 94 5.58 6.13 -6.83
CA TYR A 94 5.82 7.21 -5.87
C TYR A 94 6.94 6.81 -4.91
N SER A 95 7.87 7.74 -4.67
CA SER A 95 8.98 7.52 -3.74
C SER A 95 9.37 8.77 -2.97
N ALA A 96 9.70 8.60 -1.69
CA ALA A 96 10.28 9.61 -0.81
C ALA A 96 11.26 8.96 0.16
N ALA A 97 12.29 9.70 0.58
CA ALA A 97 13.33 9.19 1.47
C ALA A 97 13.04 9.44 2.96
N SER A 98 12.31 10.51 3.31
CA SER A 98 12.04 10.89 4.70
C SER A 98 10.67 11.60 4.86
N PRO A 99 9.68 10.97 5.55
CA PRO A 99 9.67 9.56 5.91
C PRO A 99 9.82 8.68 4.66
N ALA A 100 10.36 7.46 4.82
CA ALA A 100 10.54 6.56 3.69
C ALA A 100 9.17 6.11 3.17
N LEU A 101 8.92 6.35 1.89
CA LEU A 101 7.73 5.87 1.19
C LEU A 101 8.16 5.32 -0.16
N THR A 102 7.66 4.14 -0.49
CA THR A 102 7.69 3.57 -1.84
C THR A 102 6.32 2.98 -2.10
N ALA A 103 5.63 3.48 -3.12
CA ALA A 103 4.29 3.01 -3.45
C ALA A 103 4.09 2.93 -4.97
N ARG A 104 3.38 1.90 -5.42
CA ARG A 104 2.79 1.86 -6.77
C ARG A 104 1.31 2.17 -6.64
N CYS A 105 0.80 3.08 -7.44
CA CYS A 105 -0.59 3.49 -7.35
C CYS A 105 -1.29 3.36 -8.70
N THR A 106 -2.41 2.64 -8.74
CA THR A 106 -3.28 2.62 -9.91
C THR A 106 -3.83 4.03 -10.17
N ARG A 107 -4.07 4.38 -11.43
CA ARG A 107 -4.73 5.63 -11.79
C ARG A 107 -6.23 5.55 -11.51
N ASP A 108 -6.81 6.69 -11.17
CA ASP A 108 -8.26 6.81 -11.04
C ASP A 108 -8.93 6.49 -12.39
N ALA A 109 -10.01 5.72 -12.34
CA ALA A 109 -10.82 5.37 -13.50
C ALA A 109 -12.30 5.31 -13.06
N ALA A 110 -13.04 4.27 -13.47
CA ALA A 110 -14.39 4.04 -12.96
C ALA A 110 -14.42 3.78 -11.44
N THR A 111 -13.29 3.39 -10.84
CA THR A 111 -13.10 3.24 -9.40
C THR A 111 -11.95 4.14 -8.94
N PRO A 112 -11.98 4.61 -7.68
CA PRO A 112 -10.82 5.28 -7.08
C PRO A 112 -9.56 4.42 -7.16
N GLY A 113 -8.44 5.06 -7.47
CA GLY A 113 -7.12 4.44 -7.50
C GLY A 113 -6.66 4.04 -6.11
N MET A 114 -5.83 3.00 -6.05
CA MET A 114 -5.28 2.45 -4.82
C MET A 114 -3.75 2.41 -4.92
N CYS A 115 -3.10 2.73 -3.82
CA CYS A 115 -1.67 2.58 -3.65
C CYS A 115 -1.34 1.27 -2.95
N LEU A 116 -0.25 0.65 -3.38
CA LEU A 116 0.40 -0.51 -2.78
C LEU A 116 1.79 -0.09 -2.29
N SER A 117 2.03 -0.20 -0.99
CA SER A 117 3.36 -0.05 -0.41
C SER A 117 3.79 -1.38 0.21
N GLU A 118 4.97 -1.85 -0.17
CA GLU A 118 5.46 -3.17 0.21
C GLU A 118 6.81 -3.01 0.92
N ARG A 119 7.00 -3.76 2.00
CA ARG A 119 8.28 -3.82 2.72
C ARG A 119 8.51 -5.18 3.35
N ARG A 120 9.76 -5.58 3.49
CA ARG A 120 10.12 -6.83 4.19
C ARG A 120 10.47 -6.57 5.65
N VAL A 121 9.97 -7.44 6.52
CA VAL A 121 10.28 -7.46 7.95
C VAL A 121 10.59 -8.89 8.37
N GLY A 122 11.88 -9.16 8.64
CA GLY A 122 12.33 -10.52 8.92
C GLY A 122 11.96 -11.48 7.78
N GLY A 123 11.27 -12.57 8.12
CA GLY A 123 10.81 -13.59 7.17
C GLY A 123 9.49 -13.27 6.43
N ALA A 124 8.90 -12.09 6.65
CA ALA A 124 7.57 -11.76 6.13
C ALA A 124 7.57 -10.49 5.26
N ASP A 125 6.73 -10.51 4.23
CA ASP A 125 6.40 -9.34 3.43
C ASP A 125 5.11 -8.70 3.95
N LEU A 126 5.19 -7.39 4.20
CA LEU A 126 4.05 -6.55 4.53
C LEU A 126 3.62 -5.80 3.28
N THR A 127 2.34 -5.92 2.96
CA THR A 127 1.72 -5.24 1.82
C THR A 127 0.60 -4.35 2.33
N PHE A 128 0.83 -3.04 2.30
CA PHE A 128 -0.14 -2.01 2.67
C PHE A 128 -0.90 -1.53 1.44
N ARG A 129 -2.22 -1.44 1.54
CA ARG A 129 -3.08 -0.82 0.52
C ARG A 129 -3.88 0.34 1.11
N PHE A 130 -3.86 1.46 0.43
CA PHE A 130 -4.57 2.68 0.84
C PHE A 130 -5.04 3.48 -0.38
N PRO A 131 -6.05 4.36 -0.23
CA PRO A 131 -6.54 5.19 -1.34
C PRO A 131 -5.46 6.10 -1.92
N ARG A 132 -5.39 6.20 -3.26
CA ARG A 132 -4.45 7.10 -3.94
C ARG A 132 -4.64 8.56 -3.54
N SER A 133 -5.87 8.96 -3.23
CA SER A 133 -6.19 10.31 -2.77
C SER A 133 -5.43 10.71 -1.51
N TRP A 134 -4.95 9.75 -0.70
CA TRP A 134 -4.18 10.05 0.52
C TRP A 134 -2.71 10.40 0.24
N LEU A 135 -2.26 10.38 -1.02
CA LEU A 135 -0.92 10.90 -1.37
C LEU A 135 -0.77 12.41 -1.12
N SER A 136 -1.86 13.16 -0.99
CA SER A 136 -1.83 14.57 -0.56
C SER A 136 -1.32 14.73 0.87
N GLN A 137 -1.44 13.68 1.69
CA GLN A 137 -1.01 13.59 3.10
C GLN A 137 -0.04 12.41 3.28
N TRP A 138 0.81 12.15 2.28
CA TRP A 138 1.62 10.94 2.19
C TRP A 138 2.54 10.70 3.41
N ARG A 139 2.97 11.76 4.10
CA ARG A 139 3.80 11.65 5.31
C ARG A 139 3.05 10.96 6.44
N ASP A 140 1.81 11.39 6.69
CA ASP A 140 0.95 10.80 7.73
C ASP A 140 0.66 9.32 7.42
N VAL A 141 0.46 9.00 6.14
CA VAL A 141 0.28 7.60 5.69
C VAL A 141 1.56 6.78 5.90
N ALA A 142 2.73 7.34 5.55
CA ALA A 142 4.01 6.68 5.76
C ALA A 142 4.28 6.40 7.25
N GLU A 143 4.01 7.38 8.11
CA GLU A 143 4.11 7.23 9.57
C GLU A 143 3.09 6.22 10.13
N ALA A 144 1.88 6.19 9.60
CA ALA A 144 0.87 5.20 9.99
C ALA A 144 1.32 3.77 9.68
N MET A 145 1.87 3.54 8.48
CA MET A 145 2.42 2.23 8.11
C MET A 145 3.62 1.84 9.00
N GLU A 146 4.45 2.80 9.40
CA GLU A 146 5.54 2.56 10.35
C GLU A 146 5.03 2.17 11.73
N LYS A 147 4.02 2.89 12.26
CA LYS A 147 3.37 2.55 13.54
C LYS A 147 2.76 1.15 13.51
N LEU A 148 2.04 0.80 12.44
CA LEU A 148 1.48 -0.54 12.27
C LEU A 148 2.58 -1.61 12.22
N THR A 149 3.66 -1.35 11.50
CA THR A 149 4.82 -2.26 11.43
C THR A 149 5.44 -2.48 12.81
N ALA A 150 5.62 -1.42 13.60
CA ALA A 150 6.18 -1.50 14.95
C ALA A 150 5.26 -2.28 15.91
N GLN A 151 3.95 -2.05 15.86
CA GLN A 151 2.97 -2.76 16.70
C GLN A 151 2.96 -4.28 16.44
N LEU A 152 3.14 -4.70 15.18
CA LEU A 152 3.09 -6.10 14.78
C LEU A 152 4.33 -6.91 15.16
N ARG A 153 5.49 -6.26 15.32
CA ARG A 153 6.72 -6.94 15.78
C ARG A 153 6.63 -7.40 17.24
N GLY A 154 5.72 -6.82 18.03
CA GLY A 154 5.55 -7.10 19.45
C GLY A 154 6.74 -6.63 20.31
N PRO A 155 6.62 -6.65 21.65
CA PRO A 155 7.62 -6.10 22.57
C PRO A 155 8.96 -6.87 22.66
N LYS A 156 9.19 -7.88 21.81
CA LYS A 156 10.41 -8.71 21.79
C LYS A 156 11.09 -8.77 20.42
N GLY A 157 10.68 -7.92 19.47
CA GLY A 157 11.26 -7.84 18.12
C GLY A 157 12.23 -6.68 17.95
#